data_AF-A0A0P0NXG7-F1
#
_entry.id   AF-A0A0P0NXG7-F1
#
_cell.length_a   1.000
_cell.length_b   1.000
_cell.length_c   1.000
_cell.angle_alpha   90.00
_cell.angle_beta   90.00
_cell.angle_gamma   90.00
#
_symmetry.space_group_name_H-M   'P 1'
#
loop_
_entity.id
_entity.type
_entity.pdbx_description
1 polymer ?
#
loop_
_entity_poly.entity_id
_entity_poly.type
_entity_poly.pdbx_seq_one_letter_code
_entity_poly.pdbx_strand_id
1 'polypeptide(L)'
;MAATLLAVIIASPALAQPAPLELRLADVARFAVFVDMTSVQWTGRTAKLRLLQVTEGGFKAGADEYWGGWRHEVIDCEARTISHAGFASIRTGGREGPVTGDPRPPVAIPAGSADEAAARVVCDGWKPFAGVAVATSLEQAVGLARPLIETGAEP
;
A
#
# COMPACT_ATOMS: atom_id res chain seq x y z
N MET A 1 -63.56 -18.96 -4.03
CA MET A 1 -62.20 -19.48 -4.27
C MET A 1 -61.29 -18.28 -4.44
N ALA A 2 -60.53 -17.91 -3.42
CA ALA A 2 -59.62 -16.76 -3.47
C ALA A 2 -58.19 -17.31 -3.46
N ALA A 3 -57.47 -17.11 -4.57
CA ALA A 3 -56.08 -17.53 -4.72
C ALA A 3 -55.17 -16.41 -4.18
N THR A 4 -54.55 -16.66 -3.03
CA THR A 4 -53.58 -15.76 -2.42
C THR A 4 -52.23 -15.94 -3.11
N LEU A 5 -51.79 -14.95 -3.89
CA LEU A 5 -50.44 -14.91 -4.45
C LEU A 5 -49.43 -14.61 -3.32
N LEU A 6 -48.49 -15.55 -3.09
CA LEU A 6 -47.36 -15.37 -2.19
C LEU A 6 -46.22 -14.69 -2.96
N ALA A 7 -45.98 -13.40 -2.70
CA ALA A 7 -44.84 -12.68 -3.26
C ALA A 7 -43.56 -12.99 -2.46
N VAL A 8 -42.64 -13.75 -3.06
CA VAL A 8 -41.31 -13.98 -2.49
C VAL A 8 -40.42 -12.79 -2.85
N ILE A 9 -40.06 -11.98 -1.85
CA ILE A 9 -39.08 -10.90 -1.98
C ILE A 9 -37.69 -11.54 -1.92
N ILE A 10 -37.04 -11.66 -3.07
CA ILE A 10 -35.64 -12.10 -3.15
C ILE A 10 -34.77 -10.89 -2.79
N ALA A 11 -34.23 -10.87 -1.58
CA ALA A 11 -33.25 -9.87 -1.17
C ALA A 11 -31.93 -10.11 -1.94
N SER A 12 -31.62 -9.25 -2.90
CA SER A 12 -30.31 -9.26 -3.58
C SER A 12 -29.19 -9.03 -2.56
N PRO A 13 -28.08 -9.77 -2.62
CA PRO A 13 -26.94 -9.48 -1.78
C PRO A 13 -26.39 -8.11 -2.18
N ALA A 14 -26.31 -7.18 -1.23
CA ALA A 14 -25.56 -5.95 -1.44
C ALA A 14 -24.13 -6.34 -1.81
N LEU A 15 -23.67 -5.95 -3.01
CA LEU A 15 -22.27 -6.04 -3.39
C LEU A 15 -21.48 -5.30 -2.32
N ALA A 16 -20.73 -6.02 -1.50
CA ALA A 16 -19.83 -5.42 -0.51
C ALA A 16 -18.87 -4.50 -1.28
N GLN A 17 -18.99 -3.20 -1.04
CA GLN A 17 -18.02 -2.24 -1.56
C GLN A 17 -16.65 -2.65 -0.99
N PRO A 18 -15.58 -2.65 -1.80
CA PRO A 18 -14.24 -2.89 -1.26
C PRO A 18 -14.02 -1.93 -0.09
N ALA A 19 -13.58 -2.46 1.05
CA ALA A 19 -13.25 -1.60 2.18
C ALA A 19 -12.21 -0.56 1.73
N PRO A 20 -12.32 0.71 2.19
CA PRO A 20 -11.35 1.74 1.84
C PRO A 20 -9.95 1.30 2.29
N LEU A 21 -8.94 1.69 1.50
CA LEU A 21 -7.55 1.46 1.88
C LEU A 21 -7.20 2.26 3.14
N GLU A 22 -6.13 1.87 3.81
CA GLU A 22 -5.54 2.65 4.89
C GLU A 22 -4.05 2.79 4.63
N LEU A 23 -3.68 3.79 3.82
CA LEU A 23 -2.32 4.04 3.38
C LEU A 23 -1.68 5.11 4.25
N ARG A 24 -0.74 4.69 5.10
CA ARG A 24 0.00 5.58 5.99
C ARG A 24 1.36 5.91 5.38
N LEU A 25 1.64 7.20 5.19
CA LEU A 25 2.94 7.64 4.69
C LEU A 25 4.03 7.27 5.71
N ALA A 26 5.07 6.59 5.23
CA ALA A 26 6.19 6.10 6.03
C ALA A 26 7.48 6.84 5.70
N ASP A 27 7.72 7.14 4.42
CA ASP A 27 8.93 7.82 3.96
C ASP A 27 8.66 8.69 2.72
N VAL A 28 9.44 9.77 2.56
CA VAL A 28 9.47 10.59 1.35
C VAL A 28 10.92 10.89 0.99
N ALA A 29 11.33 10.40 -0.18
CA ALA A 29 12.62 10.70 -0.79
C ALA A 29 12.44 10.75 -2.31
N ARG A 30 13.26 10.02 -3.08
CA ARG A 30 13.08 9.88 -4.53
C ARG A 30 11.72 9.25 -4.89
N PHE A 31 11.16 8.48 -3.96
CA PHE A 31 9.80 7.95 -3.99
C PHE A 31 9.13 8.27 -2.65
N ALA A 32 7.81 8.31 -2.62
CA ALA A 32 7.07 8.26 -1.37
C ALA A 32 6.66 6.81 -1.08
N VAL A 33 6.79 6.37 0.16
CA VAL A 33 6.42 5.01 0.58
C VAL A 33 5.27 5.09 1.57
N PHE A 34 4.17 4.39 1.27
CA PHE A 34 3.06 4.19 2.19
C PHE A 34 2.98 2.73 2.61
N VAL A 35 2.64 2.51 3.88
CA VAL A 35 2.23 1.19 4.39
C VAL A 35 0.74 1.02 4.16
N ASP A 36 0.32 -0.05 3.49
CA ASP A 36 -1.09 -0.45 3.46
C ASP A 36 -1.44 -1.25 4.71
N MET A 37 -2.01 -0.56 5.70
CA MET A 37 -2.38 -1.15 6.98
C MET A 37 -3.49 -2.21 6.84
N THR A 38 -4.31 -2.14 5.79
CA THR A 38 -5.38 -3.12 5.53
C THR A 38 -4.83 -4.45 5.02
N SER A 39 -3.59 -4.46 4.50
CA SER A 39 -2.94 -5.65 3.96
C SER A 39 -2.16 -6.46 4.98
N VAL A 40 -1.99 -5.95 6.22
CA VAL A 40 -1.09 -6.54 7.20
C VAL A 40 -1.66 -7.86 7.73
N GLN A 41 -0.92 -8.93 7.51
CA GLN A 41 -1.20 -10.27 8.00
C GLN A 41 -0.08 -10.71 8.95
N TRP A 42 -0.42 -10.91 10.22
CA TRP A 42 0.54 -11.30 11.25
C TRP A 42 0.64 -12.82 11.41
N THR A 43 1.86 -13.31 11.48
CA THR A 43 2.20 -14.65 11.96
C THR A 43 3.28 -14.52 13.04
N GLY A 44 2.88 -14.62 14.31
CA GLY A 44 3.80 -14.36 15.42
C GLY A 44 4.31 -12.92 15.38
N ARG A 45 5.62 -12.74 15.21
CA ARG A 45 6.30 -11.43 15.12
C ARG A 45 6.57 -10.97 13.69
N THR A 46 6.15 -11.76 12.71
CA THR A 46 6.33 -11.47 11.29
C THR A 46 5.06 -10.89 10.69
N ALA A 47 5.17 -9.78 9.97
CA ALA A 47 4.09 -9.18 9.18
C ALA A 47 4.32 -9.40 7.69
N LYS A 48 3.33 -9.99 7.00
CA LYS A 48 3.23 -9.93 5.54
C LYS A 48 2.33 -8.78 5.16
N LEU A 49 2.76 -7.96 4.20
CA LEU A 49 2.03 -6.75 3.80
C LEU A 49 2.44 -6.29 2.41
N ARG A 50 1.79 -5.24 1.92
CA ARG A 50 2.27 -4.46 0.78
C ARG A 50 2.56 -3.02 1.16
N LEU A 51 3.58 -2.46 0.52
CA LEU A 51 3.96 -1.06 0.59
C LEU A 51 3.67 -0.41 -0.76
N LEU A 52 2.99 0.74 -0.76
CA LEU A 52 2.85 1.55 -1.97
C LEU A 52 4.12 2.37 -2.14
N GLN A 53 4.82 2.20 -3.25
CA GLN A 53 5.89 3.11 -3.67
C GLN A 53 5.35 4.01 -4.77
N VAL A 54 5.26 5.32 -4.51
CA VAL A 54 4.78 6.32 -5.46
C VAL A 54 5.96 7.05 -6.11
N THR A 55 5.91 7.22 -7.43
CA THR A 55 6.90 7.96 -8.21
C THR A 55 6.49 9.42 -8.42
N GLU A 56 7.46 10.24 -8.83
CA GLU A 56 7.22 11.60 -9.32
C GLU A 56 6.21 11.63 -10.50
N GLY A 57 5.68 12.83 -10.78
CA GLY A 57 4.83 13.07 -11.94
C GLY A 57 5.54 12.76 -13.26
N GLY A 58 4.81 12.17 -14.22
CA GLY A 58 5.36 11.90 -15.56
C GLY A 58 6.36 10.73 -15.65
N PHE A 59 6.55 9.95 -14.57
CA PHE A 59 7.41 8.76 -14.62
C PHE A 59 6.92 7.75 -15.67
N LYS A 60 7.82 7.34 -16.56
CA LYS A 60 7.56 6.42 -17.67
C LYS A 60 8.47 5.20 -17.61
N ALA A 61 7.89 4.05 -17.93
CA ALA A 61 8.64 2.82 -18.24
C ALA A 61 8.13 2.27 -19.58
N GLY A 62 8.99 2.34 -20.60
CA GLY A 62 8.56 2.13 -21.99
C GLY A 62 7.60 3.23 -22.45
N ALA A 63 6.49 2.85 -23.08
CA ALA A 63 5.49 3.79 -23.59
C ALA A 63 4.43 4.21 -22.55
N ASP A 64 4.41 3.55 -21.39
CA ASP A 64 3.37 3.70 -20.38
C ASP A 64 3.82 4.63 -19.24
N GLU A 65 2.87 5.41 -18.71
CA GLU A 65 3.05 6.21 -17.49
C GLU A 65 2.57 5.44 -16.25
N TYR A 66 3.27 5.63 -15.14
CA TYR A 66 3.01 4.92 -13.89
C TYR A 66 2.85 5.88 -12.72
N TRP A 67 2.05 5.44 -11.75
CA TRP A 67 2.00 6.03 -10.41
C TRP A 67 3.07 5.43 -9.49
N GLY A 68 3.59 4.25 -9.84
CA GLY A 68 4.59 3.53 -9.05
C GLY A 68 4.26 2.05 -8.98
N GLY A 69 4.20 1.48 -7.78
CA GLY A 69 3.75 0.09 -7.60
C GLY A 69 3.67 -0.40 -6.16
N TRP A 70 3.07 -1.58 -6.00
CA TRP A 70 3.04 -2.33 -4.76
C TRP A 70 4.31 -3.16 -4.62
N ARG A 71 5.04 -2.92 -3.54
CA ARG A 71 6.08 -3.84 -3.06
C ARG A 71 5.46 -4.80 -2.07
N HIS A 72 5.61 -6.11 -2.30
CA HIS A 72 5.14 -7.13 -1.37
C HIS A 72 6.28 -7.50 -0.44
N GLU A 73 6.04 -7.39 0.86
CA GLU A 73 7.10 -7.46 1.88
C GLU A 73 6.72 -8.43 3.00
N VAL A 74 7.75 -9.00 3.63
CA VAL A 74 7.67 -9.77 4.85
C VAL A 74 8.65 -9.18 5.85
N ILE A 75 8.14 -8.61 6.94
CA ILE A 75 8.95 -7.93 7.96
C ILE A 75 8.93 -8.77 9.24
N ASP A 76 10.11 -9.13 9.75
CA ASP A 76 10.26 -9.64 11.11
C ASP A 76 10.55 -8.48 12.06
N CYS A 77 9.58 -8.16 12.93
CA CYS A 77 9.69 -7.03 13.83
C CYS A 77 10.68 -7.23 14.97
N GLU A 78 10.99 -8.47 15.34
CA GLU A 78 11.93 -8.80 16.41
C GLU A 78 13.36 -8.87 15.86
N ALA A 79 13.56 -9.64 14.79
CA ALA A 79 14.86 -9.78 14.15
C ALA A 79 15.27 -8.53 13.34
N ARG A 80 14.34 -7.59 13.12
CA ARG A 80 14.54 -6.39 12.27
C ARG A 80 15.06 -6.75 10.89
N THR A 81 14.41 -7.73 10.27
CA THR A 81 14.70 -8.17 8.90
C THR A 81 13.52 -7.96 7.97
N ILE A 82 13.80 -7.82 6.68
CA ILE A 82 12.81 -7.72 5.61
C ILE A 82 13.14 -8.69 4.48
N SER A 83 12.12 -9.31 3.91
CA SER A 83 12.18 -10.17 2.73
C SER A 83 11.19 -9.65 1.69
N HIS A 84 11.69 -9.38 0.49
CA HIS A 84 10.86 -8.90 -0.61
C HIS A 84 10.24 -10.09 -1.33
N ALA A 85 8.92 -10.08 -1.49
CA ALA A 85 8.14 -11.17 -2.07
C ALA A 85 7.65 -10.89 -3.50
N GLY A 86 7.85 -9.68 -4.03
CA GLY A 86 7.51 -9.32 -5.40
C GLY A 86 7.12 -7.86 -5.56
N PHE A 87 6.82 -7.48 -6.81
CA PHE A 87 6.40 -6.14 -7.18
C PHE A 87 5.27 -6.17 -8.22
N ALA A 88 4.24 -5.36 -8.01
CA ALA A 88 3.17 -5.11 -8.97
C ALA A 88 3.14 -3.63 -9.37
N SER A 89 3.35 -3.33 -10.65
CA SER A 89 3.33 -1.96 -11.15
C SER A 89 1.92 -1.37 -11.14
N ILE A 90 1.80 -0.06 -10.94
CA ILE A 90 0.53 0.66 -11.00
C ILE A 90 0.64 1.70 -12.10
N ARG A 91 -0.09 1.48 -13.19
CA ARG A 91 -0.18 2.44 -14.29
C ARG A 91 -0.99 3.66 -13.87
N THR A 92 -0.81 4.77 -14.59
CA THR A 92 -1.69 5.94 -14.45
C THR A 92 -3.17 5.53 -14.56
N GLY A 93 -3.99 6.02 -13.64
CA GLY A 93 -5.39 5.62 -13.49
C GLY A 93 -5.60 4.40 -12.58
N GLY A 94 -4.61 4.06 -11.74
CA GLY A 94 -4.76 3.09 -10.65
C GLY A 94 -4.76 1.63 -11.09
N ARG A 95 -4.45 1.34 -12.35
CA ARG A 95 -4.47 -0.04 -12.87
C ARG A 95 -3.26 -0.82 -12.38
N GLU A 96 -3.50 -1.76 -11.48
CA GLU A 96 -2.50 -2.68 -10.96
C GLU A 96 -2.15 -3.76 -12.00
N GLY A 97 -0.85 -4.01 -12.17
CA GLY A 97 -0.31 -5.13 -12.93
C GLY A 97 -0.20 -6.40 -12.09
N PRO A 98 0.21 -7.52 -12.68
CA PRO A 98 0.49 -8.74 -11.92
C PRO A 98 1.70 -8.54 -10.99
N VAL A 99 1.71 -9.28 -9.88
CA VAL A 99 2.91 -9.40 -9.05
C VAL A 99 3.96 -10.20 -9.82
N THR A 100 5.16 -9.63 -9.93
CA THR A 100 6.31 -10.25 -10.60
C THR A 100 7.54 -10.22 -9.68
N GLY A 101 8.54 -11.04 -9.99
CA GLY A 101 9.75 -11.20 -9.18
C GLY A 101 9.65 -12.33 -8.16
N ASP A 102 10.80 -12.90 -7.81
CA ASP A 102 10.90 -14.02 -6.88
C ASP A 102 11.08 -13.55 -5.43
N PRO A 103 10.57 -14.30 -4.44
CA PRO A 103 10.88 -14.06 -3.04
C PRO A 103 12.38 -14.07 -2.77
N ARG A 104 12.88 -12.99 -2.16
CA ARG A 104 14.27 -12.85 -1.74
C ARG A 104 14.44 -13.32 -0.29
N PRO A 105 15.60 -13.86 0.10
CA PRO A 105 15.85 -14.22 1.49
C PRO A 105 15.77 -12.98 2.41
N PRO A 106 15.42 -13.15 3.69
CA PRO A 106 15.43 -12.06 4.66
C PRO A 106 16.81 -11.42 4.78
N VAL A 107 16.86 -10.10 4.84
CA VAL A 107 18.06 -9.29 5.09
C VAL A 107 17.82 -8.33 6.23
N ALA A 108 18.89 -7.91 6.91
CA ALA A 108 18.80 -6.87 7.93
C ALA A 108 18.24 -5.58 7.31
N ILE A 109 17.31 -4.94 8.01
CA ILE A 109 16.72 -3.66 7.57
C ILE A 109 17.80 -2.57 7.66
N PRO A 110 18.15 -1.88 6.55
CA PRO A 110 19.16 -0.83 6.59
C PRO A 110 18.68 0.40 7.37
N ALA A 111 19.53 0.95 8.24
CA ALA A 111 19.22 2.17 8.98
C ALA A 111 19.06 3.37 8.03
N GLY A 112 18.09 4.24 8.32
CA GLY A 112 17.73 5.41 7.52
C GLY A 112 17.04 5.08 6.19
N SER A 113 16.64 3.82 5.96
CA SER A 113 15.96 3.42 4.72
C SER A 113 14.45 3.55 4.82
N ALA A 114 13.79 3.64 3.66
CA ALA A 114 12.33 3.54 3.58
C ALA A 114 11.79 2.22 4.16
N ASP A 115 12.58 1.14 4.13
CA ASP A 115 12.22 -0.15 4.73
C ASP A 115 12.25 -0.08 6.26
N GLU A 116 13.20 0.66 6.83
CA GLU A 116 13.19 0.96 8.27
C GLU A 116 11.97 1.79 8.66
N ALA A 117 11.69 2.84 7.88
CA ALA A 117 10.54 3.70 8.14
C ALA A 117 9.22 2.92 8.09
N ALA A 118 9.03 2.10 7.05
CA ALA A 118 7.87 1.22 6.92
C ALA A 118 7.79 0.21 8.08
N ALA A 119 8.91 -0.42 8.44
CA ALA A 119 8.94 -1.35 9.56
C ALA A 119 8.61 -0.66 10.89
N ARG A 120 9.03 0.59 11.11
CA ARG A 120 8.66 1.35 12.33
C ARG A 120 7.17 1.70 12.37
N VAL A 121 6.57 2.04 11.24
CA VAL A 121 5.11 2.25 11.13
C VAL A 121 4.34 0.99 11.51
N VAL A 122 4.80 -0.17 11.03
CA VAL A 122 4.12 -1.47 11.24
C VAL A 122 4.40 -2.05 12.63
N CYS A 123 5.66 -2.13 13.04
CA CYS A 123 6.11 -2.82 14.25
C CYS A 123 5.97 -1.97 15.51
N ASP A 124 6.21 -0.66 15.40
CA ASP A 124 6.33 0.24 16.57
C ASP A 124 5.17 1.23 16.67
N GLY A 125 4.24 1.20 15.70
CA GLY A 125 3.14 2.15 15.61
C GLY A 125 3.60 3.59 15.34
N TRP A 126 4.79 3.77 14.76
CA TRP A 126 5.37 5.08 14.47
C TRP A 126 4.50 5.84 13.45
N LYS A 127 4.35 7.15 13.66
CA LYS A 127 3.55 8.05 12.80
C LYS A 127 4.40 9.27 12.44
N PRO A 128 5.35 9.14 11.48
CA PRO A 128 6.28 10.22 11.14
C PRO A 128 5.57 11.48 10.64
N PHE A 129 4.53 11.29 9.81
CA PHE A 129 3.86 12.37 9.12
C PHE A 129 2.45 12.60 9.68
N ALA A 130 2.35 12.92 10.97
CA ALA A 130 1.05 13.09 11.64
C ALA A 130 0.18 14.23 11.04
N GLY A 131 0.79 15.19 10.33
CA GLY A 131 0.08 16.25 9.60
C GLY A 131 -0.43 15.84 8.22
N VAL A 132 0.02 14.70 7.69
CA VAL A 132 -0.43 14.16 6.39
C VAL A 132 -1.62 13.23 6.63
N ALA A 133 -2.70 13.44 5.88
CA ALA A 133 -3.88 12.59 5.98
C ALA A 133 -3.55 11.14 5.59
N VAL A 134 -4.15 10.18 6.29
CA VAL A 134 -4.13 8.77 5.89
C VAL A 134 -4.91 8.65 4.57
N ALA A 135 -4.27 8.13 3.53
CA ALA A 135 -4.91 8.04 2.23
C ALA A 135 -5.79 6.78 2.15
N THR A 136 -7.01 6.94 1.62
CA THR A 136 -8.01 5.87 1.54
C THR A 136 -8.18 5.31 0.13
N SER A 137 -7.37 5.79 -0.82
CA SER A 137 -7.33 5.36 -2.23
C SER A 137 -5.93 5.57 -2.81
N LEU A 138 -5.65 4.90 -3.94
CA LEU A 138 -4.40 5.09 -4.69
C LEU A 138 -4.30 6.53 -5.22
N GLU A 139 -5.38 7.07 -5.75
CA GLU A 139 -5.49 8.43 -6.26
C GLU A 139 -5.10 9.45 -5.18
N GLN A 140 -5.65 9.29 -3.96
CA GLN A 140 -5.35 10.17 -2.85
C GLN A 140 -3.89 10.04 -2.41
N ALA A 141 -3.35 8.82 -2.32
CA ALA A 141 -1.95 8.62 -1.96
C ALA A 141 -1.00 9.28 -2.98
N VAL A 142 -1.30 9.17 -4.28
CA VAL A 142 -0.54 9.82 -5.34
C VAL A 142 -0.64 11.34 -5.27
N GLY A 143 -1.83 11.87 -5.00
CA GLY A 143 -2.06 13.30 -4.83
C GLY A 143 -1.34 13.90 -3.62
N LEU A 144 -1.21 13.14 -2.53
CA LEU A 144 -0.42 13.54 -1.37
C LEU A 144 1.09 13.43 -1.63
N ALA A 145 1.53 12.36 -2.28
CA ALA A 145 2.94 12.03 -2.46
C ALA A 145 3.68 12.96 -3.42
N ARG A 146 3.12 13.22 -4.61
CA ARG A 146 3.84 13.91 -5.68
C ARG A 146 4.31 15.32 -5.30
N PRO A 147 3.49 16.17 -4.65
CA PRO A 147 3.97 17.46 -4.15
C PRO A 147 5.13 17.34 -3.16
N LEU A 148 5.10 16.32 -2.29
CA LEU A 148 6.17 16.08 -1.30
C LEU A 148 7.46 15.62 -1.99
N ILE A 149 7.36 14.75 -3.00
CA ILE A 149 8.51 14.31 -3.81
C ILE A 149 9.14 15.50 -4.55
N GLU A 150 8.32 16.35 -5.18
CA GLU A 150 8.79 17.49 -5.99
C GLU A 150 9.47 18.58 -5.16
N THR A 151 8.95 18.85 -3.97
CA THR A 151 9.49 19.88 -3.07
C THR A 151 10.67 19.41 -2.24
N GLY A 152 10.84 18.08 -2.09
CA GLY A 152 11.82 17.50 -1.17
C GLY A 152 11.57 17.89 0.29
N ALA A 153 10.36 18.39 0.60
CA ALA A 153 10.00 18.83 1.92
C ALA A 153 9.57 17.64 2.77
N GLU A 154 10.20 17.45 3.93
CA GLU A 154 9.53 16.76 5.04
C GLU A 154 8.35 17.65 5.48
N PRO A 155 7.10 17.14 5.47
CA PRO A 155 5.92 17.90 5.88
C PRO A 155 5.85 18.14 7.38
#